data_AF-V9EFL3-F1
#
_entry.id   AF-V9EFL3-F1
#
_cell.length_a   1.000
_cell.length_b   1.000
_cell.length_c   1.000
_cell.angle_alpha   90.00
_cell.angle_beta   90.00
_cell.angle_gamma   90.00
#
_symmetry.space_group_name_H-M   'P 1'
#
loop_
_entity.id
_entity.type
_entity.pdbx_description
1 polymer ?
#
loop_
_entity_poly.entity_id
_entity_poly.type
_entity_poly.pdbx_seq_one_letter_code
_entity_poly.pdbx_strand_id
1 'polypeptide(L)'
;MVVDIDLMDHWPEVVYGPLGAVEKKDADPNEEVRTIHDLSFPKYDSVNSSFITDSVPRVCYESVVRIVRRIENLANYGYEGRIFMLKGDVKELGIIIIDMAAPFGWAGSPPCYALFGRAISWLMAANSPATVSESEDTEPFFASEWVDDHILVEPDVDGRLQLSEATLRHVMLAVLGPRSINESKFSSWSSELCIGSFVEYASANGINTKLPKLFSVL
;
A
#
# COMPACT_ATOMS: atom_id res chain seq x y z
N MET A 1 -3.84 -5.77 24.05
CA MET A 1 -4.07 -6.27 25.42
C MET A 1 -3.12 -5.51 26.31
N VAL A 2 -3.62 -4.87 27.37
CA VAL A 2 -2.79 -4.17 28.35
C VAL A 2 -2.41 -5.19 29.42
N VAL A 3 -1.12 -5.39 29.67
CA VAL A 3 -0.62 -6.36 30.64
C VAL A 3 0.05 -5.60 31.77
N ASP A 4 -0.19 -6.03 33.01
CA ASP A 4 0.50 -5.51 34.18
C ASP A 4 1.99 -5.89 34.12
N ILE A 5 2.87 -4.95 34.47
CA ILE A 5 4.32 -5.16 34.46
C ILE A 5 4.73 -6.23 35.48
N ASP A 6 3.95 -6.41 36.56
CA ASP A 6 4.19 -7.41 37.59
C ASP A 6 3.94 -8.85 37.10
N LEU A 7 3.23 -9.00 35.97
CA LEU A 7 3.05 -10.31 35.31
C LEU A 7 4.27 -10.71 34.47
N MET A 8 5.23 -9.81 34.24
CA MET A 8 6.37 -10.05 33.34
C MET A 8 7.38 -11.05 33.90
N ASP A 9 7.55 -11.10 35.24
CA ASP A 9 8.43 -12.08 35.90
C ASP A 9 8.00 -13.53 35.65
N HIS A 10 6.76 -13.73 35.16
CA HIS A 10 6.19 -15.04 34.89
C HIS A 10 6.25 -15.44 33.42
N TRP A 11 6.62 -14.55 32.49
CA TRP A 11 6.63 -14.78 31.03
C TRP A 11 7.99 -14.49 30.39
N PRO A 12 9.01 -15.35 30.62
CA PRO A 12 10.36 -15.14 30.12
C PRO A 12 10.48 -15.16 28.59
N GLU A 13 9.46 -15.65 27.87
CA GLU A 13 9.41 -15.69 26.41
C GLU A 13 8.93 -14.39 25.77
N VAL A 14 8.50 -13.40 26.56
CA VAL A 14 7.99 -12.12 26.04
C VAL A 14 9.14 -11.13 25.86
N VAL A 15 9.42 -10.80 24.60
CA VAL A 15 10.39 -9.77 24.22
C VAL A 15 9.71 -8.39 24.21
N TYR A 16 10.33 -7.41 24.86
CA TYR A 16 9.86 -6.01 24.88
C TYR A 16 10.87 -5.06 24.25
N GLY A 17 10.37 -4.05 23.53
CA GLY A 17 11.18 -2.99 22.92
C GLY A 17 10.73 -1.60 23.39
N PRO A 18 11.62 -0.59 23.34
CA PRO A 18 11.25 0.78 23.66
C PRO A 18 10.26 1.34 22.65
N LEU A 19 9.41 2.25 23.12
CA LEU A 19 8.51 3.03 22.29
C LEU A 19 9.15 4.40 22.01
N GLY A 20 9.25 4.75 20.73
CA GLY A 20 9.56 6.10 20.27
C GLY A 20 8.29 6.86 19.87
N ALA A 21 8.39 8.17 19.78
CA ALA A 21 7.38 9.04 19.20
C ALA A 21 8.00 9.83 18.04
N VAL A 22 7.32 9.86 16.90
CA VAL A 22 7.72 10.61 15.70
C VAL A 22 6.59 11.53 15.30
N GLU A 23 6.91 12.78 15.01
CA GLU A 23 5.93 13.77 14.60
C GLU A 23 5.20 13.34 13.33
N LYS A 24 3.88 13.54 13.29
CA LYS A 24 3.13 13.38 12.05
C LYS A 24 3.38 14.61 11.18
N LYS A 25 3.67 14.37 9.90
CA LYS A 25 3.64 15.43 8.90
C LYS A 25 2.23 16.05 8.91
N ASP A 26 2.16 17.37 9.03
CA ASP A 26 0.93 18.16 9.01
C ASP A 26 0.02 18.03 10.26
N ALA A 27 0.54 17.60 11.42
CA ALA A 27 -0.18 17.62 12.70
C ALA A 27 0.70 18.20 13.83
N ASP A 28 0.08 18.83 14.84
CA ASP A 28 0.79 19.31 16.03
C ASP A 28 1.26 18.10 16.86
N PRO A 29 2.56 17.97 17.16
CA PRO A 29 3.08 16.85 17.95
C PRO A 29 2.57 16.82 19.41
N ASN A 30 1.99 17.91 19.93
CA ASN A 30 1.33 17.90 21.23
C ASN A 30 -0.09 17.31 21.16
N GLU A 31 -0.70 17.26 19.97
CA GLU A 31 -2.01 16.66 19.73
C GLU A 31 -1.87 15.24 19.19
N GLU A 32 -0.90 15.01 18.30
CA GLU A 32 -0.78 13.74 17.58
C GLU A 32 0.67 13.41 17.18
N VAL A 33 1.14 12.24 17.63
CA VAL A 33 2.42 11.64 17.22
C VAL A 33 2.20 10.23 16.68
N ARG A 34 3.15 9.75 15.88
CA ARG A 34 3.29 8.32 15.55
C ARG A 34 4.10 7.67 16.65
N THR A 35 3.48 6.78 17.40
CA THR A 35 4.26 5.86 18.24
C THR A 35 4.95 4.84 17.35
N ILE A 36 6.24 4.60 17.57
CA ILE A 36 7.03 3.60 16.87
C ILE A 36 7.55 2.61 17.88
N HIS A 37 7.27 1.32 17.69
CA HIS A 37 7.89 0.27 18.49
C HIS A 37 9.28 -0.03 17.90
N ASP A 38 10.33 0.05 18.72
CA ASP A 38 11.66 -0.39 18.30
C ASP A 38 11.72 -1.91 18.35
N LEU A 39 11.26 -2.53 17.27
CA LEU A 39 11.27 -3.98 17.08
C LEU A 39 12.67 -4.55 16.80
N SER A 40 13.69 -3.68 16.72
CA SER A 40 15.08 -4.06 16.49
C SER A 40 15.91 -4.06 17.79
N PHE A 41 15.39 -3.50 18.87
CA PHE A 41 15.98 -3.50 20.20
C PHE A 41 15.30 -4.52 21.14
N PRO A 42 16.04 -5.15 22.07
CA PRO A 42 17.50 -5.15 22.18
C PRO A 42 18.17 -5.91 21.03
N LYS A 43 19.37 -5.49 20.64
CA LYS A 43 20.07 -6.10 19.52
C LYS A 43 20.30 -7.60 19.80
N TYR A 44 19.96 -8.45 18.83
CA TYR A 44 20.04 -9.92 18.88
C TYR A 44 19.00 -10.64 19.73
N ASP A 45 18.21 -9.91 20.50
CA ASP A 45 17.14 -10.47 21.36
C ASP A 45 15.84 -9.67 21.19
N SER A 46 15.65 -9.14 19.98
CA SER A 46 14.48 -8.37 19.57
C SER A 46 13.53 -9.20 18.72
N VAL A 47 12.31 -8.69 18.53
CA VAL A 47 11.30 -9.29 17.66
C VAL A 47 11.85 -9.52 16.24
N ASN A 48 12.58 -8.54 15.69
CA ASN A 48 13.20 -8.68 14.37
C ASN A 48 14.40 -9.64 14.37
N SER A 49 15.14 -9.76 15.47
CA SER A 49 16.25 -10.73 15.57
C SER A 49 15.75 -12.17 15.62
N SER A 50 14.56 -12.37 16.20
CA SER A 50 13.90 -13.68 16.31
C SER A 50 13.08 -14.05 15.06
N PHE A 51 12.96 -13.14 14.09
CA PHE A 51 12.18 -13.37 12.88
C PHE A 51 12.87 -14.37 11.95
N ILE A 52 12.17 -15.46 11.64
CA ILE A 52 12.63 -16.49 10.71
C ILE A 52 12.13 -16.15 9.31
N THR A 53 13.00 -15.63 8.45
CA THR A 53 12.62 -15.17 7.09
C THR A 53 11.92 -16.24 6.24
N ASP A 54 12.26 -17.52 6.43
CA ASP A 54 11.64 -18.63 5.69
C ASP A 54 10.22 -18.99 6.20
N SER A 55 9.76 -18.39 7.31
CA SER A 55 8.42 -18.61 7.87
C SER A 55 7.31 -17.82 7.16
N VAL A 56 7.66 -16.90 6.26
CA VAL A 56 6.72 -16.09 5.48
C VAL A 56 6.85 -16.38 3.99
N PRO A 57 5.79 -16.18 3.18
CA PRO A 57 5.87 -16.32 1.74
C PRO A 57 6.93 -15.37 1.17
N ARG A 58 7.75 -15.87 0.24
CA ARG A 58 8.60 -14.98 -0.57
C ARG A 58 7.70 -14.19 -1.50
N VAL A 59 7.62 -12.88 -1.29
CA VAL A 59 6.89 -11.98 -2.18
C VAL A 59 7.87 -11.26 -3.09
N CYS A 60 7.65 -11.41 -4.40
CA CYS A 60 8.36 -10.66 -5.43
C CYS A 60 7.46 -9.52 -5.89
N TYR A 61 7.87 -8.27 -5.64
CA TYR A 61 7.17 -7.11 -6.16
C TYR A 61 7.34 -7.02 -7.67
N GLU A 62 6.25 -6.67 -8.36
CA GLU A 62 6.35 -6.33 -9.77
C GLU A 62 7.11 -5.01 -9.91
N SER A 63 8.03 -4.96 -10.87
CA SER A 63 8.82 -3.75 -11.10
C SER A 63 7.90 -2.59 -11.48
N VAL A 64 8.27 -1.36 -11.07
CA VAL A 64 7.63 -0.11 -11.53
C VAL A 64 7.51 -0.05 -13.06
N VAL A 65 8.39 -0.74 -13.79
CA VAL A 65 8.33 -0.94 -15.24
C VAL A 65 6.98 -1.50 -15.72
N ARG A 66 6.25 -2.25 -14.89
CA ARG A 66 4.91 -2.74 -15.26
C ARG A 66 3.88 -1.61 -15.33
N ILE A 67 3.93 -0.66 -14.39
CA ILE A 67 3.09 0.55 -14.38
C ILE A 67 3.41 1.38 -15.63
N VAL A 68 4.70 1.61 -15.88
CA VAL A 68 5.23 2.26 -17.09
C VAL A 68 4.65 1.62 -18.36
N ARG A 69 4.77 0.30 -18.51
CA ARG A 69 4.26 -0.42 -19.68
C ARG A 69 2.75 -0.28 -19.86
N ARG A 70 1.97 -0.23 -18.77
CA ARG A 70 0.53 0.00 -18.86
C ARG A 70 0.24 1.39 -19.43
N ILE A 71 0.91 2.42 -18.92
CA ILE A 71 0.75 3.80 -19.42
C ILE A 71 1.12 3.87 -20.91
N GLU A 72 2.25 3.29 -21.31
CA GLU A 72 2.68 3.24 -22.71
C GLU A 72 1.67 2.52 -23.60
N ASN A 73 1.14 1.38 -23.15
CA ASN A 73 0.13 0.64 -23.90
C ASN A 73 -1.14 1.49 -24.07
N LEU A 74 -1.62 2.14 -23.01
CA LEU A 74 -2.81 2.99 -23.06
C LEU A 74 -2.61 4.20 -23.99
N ALA A 75 -1.44 4.82 -23.96
CA ALA A 75 -1.10 5.93 -24.85
C ALA A 75 -1.08 5.50 -26.33
N ASN A 76 -0.61 4.29 -26.62
CA ASN A 76 -0.51 3.77 -27.98
C ASN A 76 -1.82 3.13 -28.49
N TYR A 77 -2.78 2.82 -27.61
CA TYR A 77 -4.03 2.15 -27.99
C TYR A 77 -5.05 3.07 -28.68
N GLY A 78 -4.83 4.40 -28.63
CA GLY A 78 -5.67 5.37 -29.33
C GLY A 78 -6.93 5.80 -28.56
N TYR A 79 -6.96 5.65 -27.24
CA TYR A 79 -8.03 6.24 -26.42
C TYR A 79 -8.02 7.78 -26.60
N GLU A 80 -9.19 8.37 -26.83
CA GLU A 80 -9.33 9.84 -26.94
C GLU A 80 -9.22 10.56 -25.57
N GLY A 81 -9.41 9.81 -24.47
CA GLY A 81 -9.37 10.31 -23.10
C GLY A 81 -7.96 10.47 -22.51
N ARG A 82 -7.85 11.19 -21.39
CA ARG A 82 -6.58 11.33 -20.64
C ARG A 82 -6.36 10.09 -19.77
N ILE A 83 -5.09 9.76 -19.50
CA ILE A 83 -4.72 8.66 -18.59
C ILE A 83 -4.59 9.22 -17.18
N PHE A 84 -5.25 8.57 -16.22
CA PHE A 84 -5.18 8.91 -14.81
C PHE A 84 -4.72 7.73 -13.96
N MET A 85 -4.13 8.06 -12.82
CA MET A 85 -3.59 7.15 -11.83
C MET A 85 -4.15 7.48 -10.45
N LEU A 86 -4.36 6.46 -9.63
CA LEU A 86 -4.83 6.58 -8.25
C LEU A 86 -3.96 5.73 -7.33
N LYS A 87 -3.69 6.24 -6.13
CA LYS A 87 -2.94 5.56 -5.06
C LYS A 87 -3.77 5.50 -3.77
N GLY A 88 -3.83 4.33 -3.13
CA GLY A 88 -4.37 4.16 -1.78
C GLY A 88 -3.32 3.69 -0.76
N ASP A 89 -3.26 4.33 0.42
CA ASP A 89 -2.37 4.03 1.57
C ASP A 89 -3.18 3.42 2.75
N VAL A 90 -2.60 2.53 3.58
CA VAL A 90 -3.30 1.86 4.70
C VAL A 90 -2.54 2.10 6.00
N LYS A 91 -3.16 2.67 7.06
CA LYS A 91 -2.48 2.86 8.38
C LYS A 91 -3.30 2.60 9.65
N GLU A 92 -2.52 2.28 10.69
CA GLU A 92 -2.74 1.60 11.99
C GLU A 92 -3.29 2.48 13.15
N LEU A 93 -3.71 1.82 14.25
CA LEU A 93 -4.36 2.38 15.46
C LEU A 93 -3.45 2.27 16.72
N GLY A 94 -3.61 3.17 17.72
CA GLY A 94 -2.75 3.24 18.93
C GLY A 94 -3.41 2.86 20.27
N ILE A 95 -2.82 1.89 20.99
CA ILE A 95 -3.00 1.47 22.42
C ILE A 95 -1.71 0.68 22.83
N ILE A 96 -1.55 0.12 24.03
CA ILE A 96 -0.56 -0.98 24.25
C ILE A 96 -1.03 -2.20 23.45
N ILE A 97 -0.30 -2.53 22.39
CA ILE A 97 -0.69 -3.50 21.38
C ILE A 97 0.10 -4.78 21.57
N ILE A 98 -0.62 -5.88 21.81
CA ILE A 98 -0.12 -7.20 21.40
C ILE A 98 -0.58 -7.29 19.96
N ASP A 99 0.37 -7.20 19.04
CA ASP A 99 0.10 -7.19 17.61
C ASP A 99 -0.41 -8.56 17.17
N MET A 100 -1.75 -8.69 17.08
CA MET A 100 -2.41 -9.85 16.46
C MET A 100 -2.51 -9.72 14.94
N ALA A 101 -1.96 -8.64 14.37
CA ALA A 101 -1.80 -8.37 12.95
C ALA A 101 -0.34 -7.94 12.71
N ALA A 102 0.12 -7.91 11.45
CA ALA A 102 1.51 -7.61 11.15
C ALA A 102 1.84 -6.11 11.41
N PRO A 103 2.70 -5.75 12.38
CA PRO A 103 2.86 -4.35 12.77
C PRO A 103 3.93 -3.60 11.99
N PHE A 104 3.81 -2.28 11.94
CA PHE A 104 4.85 -1.42 11.38
C PHE A 104 6.20 -1.61 12.08
N GLY A 105 7.26 -1.76 11.27
CA GLY A 105 8.62 -2.01 11.74
C GLY A 105 8.98 -3.48 11.96
N TRP A 106 8.02 -4.41 11.90
CA TRP A 106 8.32 -5.84 11.92
C TRP A 106 8.79 -6.31 10.54
N ALA A 107 9.90 -7.04 10.52
CA ALA A 107 10.48 -7.56 9.28
C ALA A 107 9.55 -8.52 8.52
N GLY A 108 8.60 -9.16 9.21
CA GLY A 108 7.59 -10.04 8.62
C GLY A 108 6.37 -9.32 8.04
N SER A 109 6.20 -8.02 8.27
CA SER A 109 5.01 -7.28 7.82
C SER A 109 4.92 -7.06 6.32
N PRO A 110 5.99 -6.64 5.60
CA PRO A 110 5.92 -6.43 4.16
C PRO A 110 5.37 -7.64 3.36
N PRO A 111 5.85 -8.89 3.58
CA PRO A 111 5.30 -10.04 2.83
C PRO A 111 3.84 -10.35 3.18
N CYS A 112 3.40 -10.09 4.41
CA CYS A 112 1.98 -10.20 4.79
C CYS A 112 1.12 -9.19 4.02
N TYR A 113 1.51 -7.92 4.02
CA TYR A 113 0.78 -6.87 3.29
C TYR A 113 0.75 -7.14 1.79
N ALA A 114 1.89 -7.53 1.22
CA ALA A 114 1.99 -7.79 -0.21
C ALA A 114 1.19 -9.02 -0.66
N LEU A 115 0.95 -10.01 0.22
CA LEU A 115 0.05 -11.13 -0.07
C LEU A 115 -1.39 -10.65 -0.25
N PHE A 116 -1.90 -9.84 0.68
CA PHE A 116 -3.25 -9.30 0.58
C PHE A 116 -3.38 -8.29 -0.56
N GLY A 117 -2.37 -7.43 -0.77
CA GLY A 117 -2.31 -6.52 -1.91
C GLY A 117 -2.38 -7.26 -3.24
N ARG A 118 -1.64 -8.38 -3.38
CA ARG A 118 -1.71 -9.24 -4.58
C ARG A 118 -3.08 -9.87 -4.77
N ALA A 119 -3.74 -10.32 -3.70
CA ALA A 119 -5.09 -10.86 -3.79
C ALA A 119 -6.08 -9.78 -4.29
N ILE A 120 -5.93 -8.54 -3.84
CA ILE A 120 -6.72 -7.40 -4.30
C ILE A 120 -6.42 -7.10 -5.78
N SER A 121 -5.16 -6.95 -6.17
CA SER A 121 -4.77 -6.71 -7.56
C SER A 121 -5.27 -7.80 -8.50
N TRP A 122 -5.20 -9.06 -8.07
CA TRP A 122 -5.70 -10.19 -8.85
C TRP A 122 -7.22 -10.14 -9.03
N LEU A 123 -7.98 -9.87 -7.96
CA LEU A 123 -9.44 -9.71 -8.06
C LEU A 123 -9.84 -8.49 -8.91
N MET A 124 -9.08 -7.39 -8.83
CA MET A 124 -9.27 -6.23 -9.70
C MET A 124 -9.08 -6.61 -11.17
N ALA A 125 -7.97 -7.29 -11.50
CA ALA A 125 -7.65 -7.73 -12.86
C ALA A 125 -8.60 -8.83 -13.40
N ALA A 126 -9.39 -9.45 -12.54
CA ALA A 126 -10.46 -10.37 -12.94
C ALA A 126 -11.76 -9.67 -13.34
N ASN A 127 -11.85 -8.34 -13.15
CA ASN A 127 -13.00 -7.52 -13.49
C ASN A 127 -12.69 -6.52 -14.61
N SER A 128 -13.72 -6.07 -15.30
CA SER A 128 -13.72 -5.00 -16.29
C SER A 128 -14.99 -4.16 -16.12
N PRO A 129 -15.11 -2.97 -16.77
CA PRO A 129 -16.36 -2.22 -16.76
C PRO A 129 -17.57 -3.07 -17.15
N ALA A 130 -17.45 -3.95 -18.15
CA ALA A 130 -18.51 -4.85 -18.58
C ALA A 130 -18.91 -5.91 -17.53
N THR A 131 -18.03 -6.28 -16.60
CA THR A 131 -18.37 -7.26 -15.54
C THR A 131 -19.02 -6.61 -14.33
N VAL A 132 -18.88 -5.29 -14.16
CA VAL A 132 -19.36 -4.55 -12.97
C VAL A 132 -20.44 -3.52 -13.29
N SER A 133 -20.80 -3.34 -14.56
CA SER A 133 -21.79 -2.38 -15.05
C SER A 133 -22.40 -2.84 -16.39
N GLU A 134 -23.28 -2.02 -16.98
CA GLU A 134 -23.85 -2.25 -18.33
C GLU A 134 -22.92 -1.80 -19.48
N SER A 135 -21.65 -1.51 -19.20
CA SER A 135 -20.66 -1.12 -20.23
C SER A 135 -20.35 -2.28 -21.20
N GLU A 136 -20.01 -1.95 -22.45
CA GLU A 136 -19.48 -2.92 -23.43
C GLU A 136 -17.95 -3.11 -23.32
N ASP A 137 -17.27 -2.30 -22.49
CA ASP A 137 -15.82 -2.35 -22.33
C ASP A 137 -15.39 -3.61 -21.55
N THR A 138 -14.84 -4.57 -22.30
CA THR A 138 -14.34 -5.84 -21.77
C THR A 138 -12.89 -5.78 -21.30
N GLU A 139 -12.17 -4.65 -21.48
CA GLU A 139 -10.77 -4.55 -21.07
C GLU A 139 -10.64 -4.60 -19.55
N PRO A 140 -9.89 -5.56 -18.98
CA PRO A 140 -9.74 -5.69 -17.55
C PRO A 140 -9.18 -4.44 -16.88
N PHE A 141 -9.57 -4.20 -15.63
CA PHE A 141 -8.97 -3.15 -14.82
C PHE A 141 -7.50 -3.44 -14.56
N PHE A 142 -6.69 -2.38 -14.56
CA PHE A 142 -5.30 -2.46 -14.18
C PHE A 142 -5.13 -2.06 -12.71
N ALA A 143 -4.62 -3.00 -11.92
CA ALA A 143 -4.18 -2.78 -10.56
C ALA A 143 -2.76 -3.32 -10.38
N SER A 144 -1.95 -2.59 -9.63
CA SER A 144 -0.62 -2.99 -9.20
C SER A 144 -0.48 -2.72 -7.71
N GLU A 145 0.06 -3.68 -6.97
CA GLU A 145 0.41 -3.52 -5.56
C GLU A 145 1.89 -3.16 -5.40
N TRP A 146 2.19 -2.29 -4.44
CA TRP A 146 3.54 -2.04 -3.96
C TRP A 146 3.55 -1.98 -2.43
N VAL A 147 3.95 -3.07 -1.79
CA VAL A 147 3.89 -3.26 -0.33
C VAL A 147 2.45 -3.04 0.18
N ASP A 148 2.15 -1.87 0.72
CA ASP A 148 0.87 -1.42 1.26
C ASP A 148 0.06 -0.55 0.28
N ASP A 149 0.71 -0.07 -0.79
CA ASP A 149 0.11 0.83 -1.78
C ASP A 149 -0.64 0.06 -2.87
N HIS A 150 -1.87 0.50 -3.17
CA HIS A 150 -2.65 0.04 -4.32
C HIS A 150 -2.67 1.10 -5.40
N ILE A 151 -2.22 0.76 -6.61
CA ILE A 151 -2.07 1.68 -7.72
C ILE A 151 -3.00 1.25 -8.86
N LEU A 152 -3.88 2.15 -9.26
CA LEU A 152 -4.75 1.99 -10.43
C LEU A 152 -4.25 2.87 -11.57
N VAL A 153 -4.38 2.40 -12.82
CA VAL A 153 -4.02 3.17 -14.02
C VAL A 153 -5.06 2.93 -15.10
N GLU A 154 -5.87 3.95 -15.37
CA GLU A 154 -7.01 3.82 -16.28
C GLU A 154 -7.15 5.05 -17.20
N PRO A 155 -7.67 4.86 -18.42
CA PRO A 155 -8.11 5.97 -19.26
C PRO A 155 -9.43 6.57 -18.75
N ASP A 156 -9.56 7.89 -18.81
CA ASP A 156 -10.79 8.64 -18.51
C ASP A 156 -11.75 8.58 -19.71
N VAL A 157 -12.41 7.44 -19.83
CA VAL A 157 -13.40 7.14 -20.87
C VAL A 157 -14.61 6.47 -20.22
N ASP A 158 -15.82 6.88 -20.62
CA ASP A 158 -17.09 6.21 -20.30
C ASP A 158 -17.28 5.80 -18.82
N GLY A 159 -16.82 6.64 -17.88
CA GLY A 159 -16.98 6.39 -16.44
C GLY A 159 -16.04 5.32 -15.87
N ARG A 160 -15.03 4.88 -16.64
CA ARG A 160 -14.10 3.81 -16.26
C ARG A 160 -13.33 4.09 -14.99
N LEU A 161 -12.95 5.35 -14.73
CA LEU A 161 -12.27 5.74 -13.49
C LEU A 161 -13.14 5.45 -12.26
N GLN A 162 -14.41 5.86 -12.30
CA GLN A 162 -15.35 5.67 -11.19
C GLN A 162 -15.65 4.18 -10.97
N LEU A 163 -15.81 3.41 -12.05
CA LEU A 163 -16.00 1.97 -11.97
C LEU A 163 -14.78 1.26 -11.39
N SER A 164 -13.57 1.64 -11.81
CA SER A 164 -12.31 1.08 -11.29
C SER A 164 -12.15 1.38 -9.80
N GLU A 165 -12.38 2.63 -9.39
CA GLU A 165 -12.30 3.05 -7.98
C GLU A 165 -13.34 2.35 -7.09
N ALA A 166 -14.58 2.23 -7.58
CA ALA A 166 -15.64 1.50 -6.89
C ALA A 166 -15.30 0.01 -6.77
N THR A 167 -14.75 -0.59 -7.83
CA THR A 167 -14.32 -1.99 -7.83
C THR A 167 -13.20 -2.21 -6.80
N LEU A 168 -12.21 -1.31 -6.73
CA LEU A 168 -11.14 -1.40 -5.72
C LEU A 168 -11.71 -1.40 -4.31
N ARG A 169 -12.65 -0.50 -4.00
CA ARG A 169 -13.33 -0.49 -2.69
C ARG A 169 -14.04 -1.80 -2.40
N HIS A 170 -14.79 -2.36 -3.36
CA HIS A 170 -15.48 -3.63 -3.16
C HIS A 170 -14.52 -4.80 -2.94
N VAL A 171 -13.43 -4.87 -3.71
CA VAL A 171 -12.40 -5.90 -3.58
C VAL A 171 -11.68 -5.77 -2.23
N MET A 172 -11.34 -4.56 -1.79
CA MET A 172 -10.76 -4.32 -0.48
C MET A 172 -11.70 -4.74 0.67
N LEU A 173 -13.01 -4.51 0.54
CA LEU A 173 -13.99 -4.98 1.52
C LEU A 173 -14.06 -6.51 1.55
N ALA A 174 -13.98 -7.16 0.39
CA ALA A 174 -14.02 -8.62 0.28
C ALA A 174 -12.77 -9.29 0.86
N VAL A 175 -11.58 -8.71 0.65
CA VAL A 175 -10.30 -9.30 1.08
C VAL A 175 -9.95 -8.93 2.52
N LEU A 176 -10.16 -7.67 2.92
CA LEU A 176 -9.69 -7.12 4.21
C LEU A 176 -10.84 -6.89 5.21
N GLY A 177 -12.10 -7.02 4.78
CA GLY A 177 -13.28 -6.86 5.61
C GLY A 177 -13.84 -5.43 5.66
N PRO A 178 -14.98 -5.22 6.34
CA PRO A 178 -15.81 -4.02 6.20
C PRO A 178 -15.23 -2.72 6.77
N ARG A 179 -14.10 -2.78 7.50
CA ARG A 179 -13.44 -1.61 8.11
C ARG A 179 -12.10 -1.27 7.45
N SER A 180 -11.82 -1.84 6.28
CA SER A 180 -10.53 -1.71 5.60
C SER A 180 -10.37 -0.41 4.81
N ILE A 181 -11.47 0.27 4.49
CA ILE A 181 -11.44 1.50 3.71
C ILE A 181 -11.16 2.70 4.62
N ASN A 182 -10.08 3.41 4.33
CA ASN A 182 -9.78 4.71 4.90
C ASN A 182 -9.83 5.77 3.82
N GLU A 183 -10.96 6.49 3.71
CA GLU A 183 -11.18 7.49 2.65
C GLU A 183 -10.15 8.63 2.66
N SER A 184 -9.55 8.95 3.82
CA SER A 184 -8.49 9.97 3.90
C SER A 184 -7.19 9.58 3.18
N LYS A 185 -7.08 8.32 2.75
CA LYS A 185 -5.88 7.76 2.15
C LYS A 185 -5.99 7.48 0.66
N PHE A 186 -7.18 7.61 0.10
CA PHE A 186 -7.36 7.55 -1.34
C PHE A 186 -6.94 8.90 -1.93
N SER A 187 -5.99 8.88 -2.85
CA SER A 187 -5.68 10.06 -3.64
C SER A 187 -6.82 10.34 -4.62
N SER A 188 -7.03 11.60 -4.95
CA SER A 188 -7.76 11.93 -6.18
C SER A 188 -7.03 11.37 -7.41
N TRP A 189 -7.77 11.09 -8.47
CA TRP A 189 -7.21 10.74 -9.78
C TRP A 189 -6.30 11.86 -10.29
N SER A 190 -5.11 11.50 -10.77
CA SER A 190 -4.11 12.45 -11.29
C SER A 190 -3.38 11.87 -12.51
N SER A 191 -2.91 12.73 -13.42
CA SER A 191 -1.97 12.34 -14.48
C SER A 191 -0.51 12.30 -14.00
N GLU A 192 -0.27 12.66 -12.74
CA GLU A 192 1.01 12.57 -12.04
C GLU A 192 0.87 11.62 -10.86
N LEU A 193 1.80 10.68 -10.71
CA LEU A 193 1.82 9.69 -9.65
C LEU A 193 3.13 9.75 -8.87
N CYS A 194 3.03 9.85 -7.55
CA CYS A 194 4.16 9.78 -6.62
C CYS A 194 4.09 8.47 -5.81
N ILE A 195 5.06 7.57 -5.97
CA ILE A 195 5.22 6.34 -5.18
C ILE A 195 6.55 6.38 -4.45
N GLY A 196 6.53 6.55 -3.13
CA GLY A 196 7.75 6.75 -2.35
C GLY A 196 8.53 7.97 -2.85
N SER A 197 9.75 7.77 -3.33
CA SER A 197 10.58 8.80 -3.97
C SER A 197 10.43 8.89 -5.49
N PHE A 198 9.64 8.03 -6.12
CA PHE A 198 9.45 8.00 -7.58
C PHE A 198 8.28 8.88 -8.00
N VAL A 199 8.45 9.63 -9.09
CA VAL A 199 7.40 10.47 -9.70
C VAL A 199 7.26 10.10 -11.18
N GLU A 200 6.06 9.74 -11.61
CA GLU A 200 5.73 9.44 -13.00
C GLU A 200 4.63 10.35 -13.55
N TYR A 201 4.79 10.76 -14.80
CA TYR A 201 3.81 11.57 -15.54
C TYR A 201 3.24 10.75 -16.69
N ALA A 202 1.92 10.57 -16.69
CA ALA A 202 1.18 9.98 -17.79
C ALA A 202 0.77 11.08 -18.78
N SER A 203 1.05 10.87 -20.06
CA SER A 203 0.57 11.70 -21.17
C SER A 203 0.04 10.81 -22.28
N ALA A 204 -0.91 11.33 -23.07
CA ALA A 204 -1.44 10.66 -24.25
C ALA A 204 -0.35 10.30 -25.30
N ASN A 205 0.85 10.88 -25.18
CA ASN A 205 2.00 10.62 -26.05
C ASN A 205 3.13 9.79 -25.39
N GLY A 206 2.87 9.13 -24.24
CA GLY A 206 3.87 8.33 -23.51
C GLY A 206 4.41 8.97 -22.22
N ILE A 207 5.42 8.37 -21.60
CA ILE A 207 5.94 8.74 -20.26
C ILE A 207 7.06 9.77 -20.34
N ASN A 208 7.05 10.72 -19.41
CA ASN A 208 8.20 11.61 -19.16
C ASN A 208 8.70 11.39 -17.73
N THR A 209 9.68 10.51 -17.54
CA THR A 209 10.22 10.18 -16.21
C THR A 209 11.20 11.25 -15.75
N LYS A 210 10.92 11.91 -14.64
CA LYS A 210 11.93 12.70 -13.91
C LYS A 210 12.46 11.86 -12.75
N LEU A 211 13.67 11.34 -12.90
CA LEU A 211 14.43 10.82 -11.77
C LEU A 211 14.67 11.97 -10.78
N PRO A 212 14.39 11.81 -9.47
CA PRO A 212 14.83 12.77 -8.48
C PRO A 212 16.35 12.87 -8.55
N LYS A 213 16.89 14.09 -8.40
CA LYS A 213 18.31 14.24 -8.04
C LYS A 213 18.50 13.49 -6.72
N LEU A 214 19.20 12.36 -6.77
CA LEU A 214 19.68 11.68 -5.58
C LEU A 214 20.38 12.71 -4.70
N PHE A 215 19.82 12.97 -3.51
CA PHE A 215 20.62 13.53 -2.44
C PHE A 215 21.66 12.48 -2.08
N SER A 216 22.90 12.72 -2.49
CA SER A 216 24.06 12.07 -1.89
C SER A 216 24.23 12.64 -0.49
N VAL A 217 23.87 11.86 0.52
CA VAL A 217 24.38 12.06 1.88
C VAL A 217 24.88 10.70 2.36
N LEU A 218 26.20 10.60 2.39
CA LEU A 218 26.95 9.70 3.27
C LEU A 218 26.69 10.09 4.73
#